data_AF-I2HAB6-F1
#
_entry.id   AF-I2HAB6-F1
#
_cell.length_a   1.000
_cell.length_b   1.000
_cell.length_c   1.000
_cell.angle_alpha   90.00
_cell.angle_beta   90.00
_cell.angle_gamma   90.00
#
_symmetry.space_group_name_H-M   'P 1'
#
loop_
_entity.id
_entity.type
_entity.pdbx_description
1 polymer ?
#
loop_
_entity_poly.entity_id
_entity_poly.type
_entity_poly.pdbx_seq_one_letter_code
_entity_poly.pdbx_strand_id
1 'polypeptide(L)'
;MSKMYFFVFLTLCLIGHMEAKCFANLATSEMTTNPAIESSIVAESTTLSNDQLATSEMMTTSTIEPSIVTESTTFANFPPVAEKNCPVSQAKCPDLSKVVQGKMTVEKVDGCAVLTCPENTFPYVLGSYEGSELPKADGGEKDFRIPPPLSMADLGGVTINDYYGLTCENNLLTASLYPRGINPSLKNATVGGDGSLNGKKGLLTSIGCASAPDHSY
;
A
#
# COMPACT_ATOMS: atom_id res chain seq x y z
N MET A 1 -19.88 -31.16 21.80
CA MET A 1 -19.95 -30.24 22.98
C MET A 1 -18.64 -29.42 23.16
N SER A 2 -18.00 -28.92 22.09
CA SER A 2 -16.66 -28.31 22.20
C SER A 2 -16.54 -26.87 21.65
N LYS A 3 -17.66 -26.20 21.33
CA LYS A 3 -17.66 -24.88 20.66
C LYS A 3 -17.83 -23.67 21.58
N MET A 4 -18.00 -23.84 22.89
CA MET A 4 -18.23 -22.70 23.80
C MET A 4 -16.95 -22.07 24.39
N TYR A 5 -15.81 -22.73 24.37
CA TYR A 5 -14.59 -22.18 25.01
C TYR A 5 -13.85 -21.13 24.16
N PHE A 6 -14.05 -21.09 22.85
CA PHE A 6 -13.31 -20.15 21.99
C PHE A 6 -13.78 -18.70 22.13
N PHE A 7 -15.04 -18.46 22.51
CA PHE A 7 -15.56 -17.11 22.66
C PHE A 7 -15.09 -16.40 23.94
N VAL A 8 -14.74 -17.14 25.00
CA VAL A 8 -14.32 -16.53 26.28
C VAL A 8 -12.90 -15.96 26.19
N PHE A 9 -12.00 -16.58 25.40
CA PHE A 9 -10.64 -16.10 25.25
C PHE A 9 -10.53 -14.81 24.42
N LEU A 10 -11.41 -14.61 23.43
CA LEU A 10 -11.37 -13.40 22.59
C LEU A 10 -11.84 -12.14 23.34
N THR A 11 -12.76 -12.28 24.29
CA THR A 11 -13.27 -11.14 25.06
C THR A 11 -12.27 -10.66 26.13
N LEU A 12 -11.41 -11.55 26.64
CA LEU A 12 -10.41 -11.21 27.66
C LEU A 12 -9.25 -10.37 27.11
N CYS A 13 -8.91 -10.46 25.82
CA CYS A 13 -7.90 -9.59 25.22
C CYS A 13 -8.38 -8.14 25.02
N LEU A 14 -9.69 -7.88 24.97
CA LEU A 14 -10.23 -6.55 24.66
C LEU A 14 -10.33 -5.61 25.88
N ILE A 15 -10.16 -6.11 27.11
CA ILE A 15 -10.34 -5.31 28.34
C ILE A 15 -8.97 -5.03 29.03
N GLY A 16 -7.88 -5.63 28.54
CA GLY A 16 -6.56 -5.57 29.15
C GLY A 16 -5.69 -4.41 28.65
N HIS A 17 -5.66 -3.35 29.46
CA HIS A 17 -4.66 -2.29 29.49
C HIS A 17 -3.21 -2.83 29.41
N MET A 18 -2.37 -2.11 28.65
CA MET A 18 -0.89 -2.09 28.69
C MET A 18 -0.12 -3.29 28.09
N GLU A 19 0.61 -2.96 27.01
CA GLU A 19 1.88 -3.56 26.58
C GLU A 19 2.10 -5.05 26.91
N ALA A 20 1.56 -5.94 26.08
CA ALA A 20 2.06 -7.30 26.00
C ALA A 20 2.07 -7.78 24.55
N LYS A 21 3.28 -8.09 24.08
CA LYS A 21 3.56 -8.76 22.81
C LYS A 21 2.80 -10.09 22.74
N CYS A 22 1.72 -10.15 21.98
CA CYS A 22 1.12 -11.43 21.57
C CYS A 22 1.96 -12.03 20.42
N PHE A 23 3.01 -12.76 20.76
CA PHE A 23 3.60 -13.77 19.87
C PHE A 23 2.76 -15.05 19.99
N ALA A 24 1.89 -15.30 19.02
CA ALA A 24 1.30 -16.63 18.82
C ALA A 24 2.14 -17.37 17.77
N ASN A 25 3.10 -18.16 18.23
CA ASN A 25 3.81 -19.14 17.42
C ASN A 25 3.32 -20.52 17.89
N LEU A 26 2.51 -21.19 17.07
CA LEU A 26 2.09 -22.57 17.28
C LEU A 26 2.83 -23.43 16.24
N ALA A 27 3.90 -24.08 16.68
CA ALA A 27 4.12 -25.54 16.61
C ALA A 27 3.13 -26.31 15.71
N THR A 28 3.47 -27.26 14.81
CA THR A 28 4.63 -28.15 14.62
C THR A 28 4.25 -29.03 13.41
N SER A 29 5.18 -29.37 12.51
CA SER A 29 5.29 -30.74 11.95
C SER A 29 6.53 -30.86 11.06
N GLU A 30 7.38 -31.79 11.44
CA GLU A 30 8.58 -32.27 10.77
C GLU A 30 8.26 -32.92 9.41
N MET A 31 9.19 -32.89 8.46
CA MET A 31 9.81 -34.09 7.88
C MET A 31 11.00 -33.72 6.97
N THR A 32 12.13 -34.32 7.32
CA THR A 32 13.48 -34.27 6.76
C THR A 32 13.60 -35.09 5.46
N THR A 33 14.34 -34.61 4.46
CA THR A 33 15.40 -35.35 3.74
C THR A 33 16.16 -34.43 2.77
N ASN A 34 17.49 -34.53 2.78
CA ASN A 34 18.51 -33.72 2.10
C ASN A 34 19.36 -34.65 1.19
N PRO A 35 20.52 -34.25 0.61
CA PRO A 35 20.75 -33.61 -0.71
C PRO A 35 21.72 -34.41 -1.61
N ALA A 36 22.01 -33.88 -2.81
CA ALA A 36 23.30 -33.89 -3.54
C ALA A 36 23.09 -32.99 -4.81
N ILE A 37 24.02 -32.23 -5.42
CA ILE A 37 25.38 -32.51 -5.90
C ILE A 37 26.05 -31.13 -6.25
N GLU A 38 27.38 -31.08 -6.03
CA GLU A 38 28.52 -30.33 -6.64
C GLU A 38 28.27 -29.54 -7.95
N SER A 39 29.06 -28.57 -8.44
CA SER A 39 30.40 -27.96 -8.24
C SER A 39 30.39 -26.67 -9.11
N SER A 40 31.12 -25.58 -8.86
CA SER A 40 32.47 -25.32 -9.41
C SER A 40 32.78 -23.80 -9.38
N ILE A 41 33.91 -23.44 -8.75
CA ILE A 41 34.92 -22.37 -9.01
C ILE A 41 34.73 -21.47 -10.26
N VAL A 42 35.02 -20.15 -10.26
CA VAL A 42 36.36 -19.50 -10.29
C VAL A 42 36.29 -18.02 -9.83
N ALA A 43 37.40 -17.51 -9.28
CA ALA A 43 37.66 -16.19 -8.69
C ALA A 43 38.52 -15.25 -9.58
N GLU A 44 38.49 -13.93 -9.34
CA GLU A 44 39.61 -12.93 -9.34
C GLU A 44 39.02 -11.50 -9.25
N SER A 45 39.20 -10.72 -8.17
CA SER A 45 40.29 -9.75 -7.87
C SER A 45 40.45 -8.64 -8.91
N THR A 46 40.29 -7.33 -8.61
CA THR A 46 41.43 -6.46 -8.23
C THR A 46 41.02 -5.05 -7.71
N THR A 47 41.62 -4.66 -6.57
CA THR A 47 42.32 -3.39 -6.18
C THR A 47 41.68 -1.99 -6.12
N LEU A 48 41.96 -1.37 -4.96
CA LEU A 48 41.87 0.04 -4.52
C LEU A 48 42.72 1.04 -5.35
N SER A 49 42.34 2.33 -5.28
CA SER A 49 43.29 3.42 -4.97
C SER A 49 42.58 4.70 -4.46
N ASN A 50 43.12 5.27 -3.37
CA ASN A 50 42.79 6.58 -2.79
C ASN A 50 43.67 7.67 -3.42
N ASP A 51 43.15 8.89 -3.59
CA ASP A 51 43.96 10.10 -3.76
C ASP A 51 43.50 11.25 -2.84
N GLN A 52 44.53 11.89 -2.27
CA GLN A 52 44.65 13.05 -1.38
C GLN A 52 44.32 14.37 -2.12
N LEU A 53 44.37 15.62 -1.63
CA LEU A 53 44.37 16.42 -0.38
C LEU A 53 44.70 17.88 -0.86
N ALA A 54 44.36 18.90 -0.04
CA ALA A 54 44.86 20.31 -0.02
C ALA A 54 44.12 21.34 -0.92
N THR A 55 43.41 22.36 -0.41
CA THR A 55 43.71 23.55 0.46
C THR A 55 44.30 24.75 -0.30
N SER A 56 43.61 25.91 -0.28
CA SER A 56 44.14 27.31 -0.25
C SER A 56 42.96 28.31 -0.32
N GLU A 57 42.58 28.99 0.76
CA GLU A 57 42.85 30.42 1.11
C GLU A 57 42.35 31.49 0.12
N MET A 58 41.50 32.44 0.58
CA MET A 58 41.88 33.84 0.87
C MET A 58 40.66 34.72 1.23
N MET A 59 40.91 35.69 2.11
CA MET A 59 39.96 36.60 2.78
C MET A 59 39.39 37.70 1.86
N THR A 60 38.27 38.33 2.26
CA THR A 60 38.19 39.80 2.46
C THR A 60 36.91 40.25 3.17
N THR A 61 37.12 41.16 4.11
CA THR A 61 36.20 41.86 5.02
C THR A 61 35.39 42.95 4.33
N SER A 62 34.14 43.19 4.73
CA SER A 62 33.65 44.57 4.90
C SER A 62 32.44 44.68 5.85
N THR A 63 32.62 45.57 6.81
CA THR A 63 31.74 46.09 7.86
C THR A 63 30.69 47.05 7.30
N ILE A 64 29.40 46.95 7.69
CA ILE A 64 28.49 48.11 7.90
C ILE A 64 27.50 47.78 9.05
N GLU A 65 27.29 48.79 9.90
CA GLU A 65 26.63 48.86 11.21
C GLU A 65 25.12 48.57 11.30
N PRO A 66 24.59 48.35 12.53
CA PRO A 66 23.24 47.87 12.80
C PRO A 66 22.25 49.01 13.01
N SER A 67 20.98 48.78 12.66
CA SER A 67 19.92 49.68 13.08
C SER A 67 18.53 49.03 13.09
N ILE A 68 17.95 49.10 14.31
CA ILE A 68 16.55 49.32 14.68
C ILE A 68 15.46 48.27 14.36
N VAL A 69 14.96 47.71 15.48
CA VAL A 69 13.56 47.50 15.89
C VAL A 69 12.68 46.71 14.93
N THR A 70 12.11 45.59 15.40
CA THR A 70 10.67 45.41 15.64
C THR A 70 10.33 43.92 15.80
N GLU A 71 9.66 43.63 16.91
CA GLU A 71 8.84 42.44 17.20
C GLU A 71 9.52 41.08 17.42
N SER A 72 9.78 40.83 18.70
CA SER A 72 9.75 39.50 19.31
C SER A 72 8.40 38.82 19.07
N THR A 73 8.23 38.14 17.94
CA THR A 73 7.19 37.12 17.79
C THR A 73 7.81 35.76 18.06
N THR A 74 7.47 35.23 19.23
CA THR A 74 7.76 33.89 19.69
C THR A 74 7.17 32.89 18.70
N PHE A 75 7.96 32.45 17.71
CA PHE A 75 7.64 31.25 16.96
C PHE A 75 7.80 30.07 17.93
N ALA A 76 6.68 29.60 18.45
CA ALA A 76 6.59 28.30 19.08
C ALA A 76 7.13 27.28 18.06
N ASN A 77 8.33 26.76 18.33
CA ASN A 77 8.87 25.58 17.70
C ASN A 77 7.94 24.40 18.03
N PHE A 78 6.84 24.28 17.29
CA PHE A 78 6.18 22.99 17.18
C PHE A 78 7.17 22.07 16.48
N PRO A 79 7.46 20.88 17.03
CA PRO A 79 8.21 19.89 16.29
C PRO A 79 7.50 19.70 14.93
N PRO A 80 8.25 19.51 13.82
CA PRO A 80 7.61 19.16 12.56
C PRO A 80 6.72 17.95 12.86
N VAL A 81 5.41 18.12 12.69
CA VAL A 81 4.48 17.00 12.76
C VAL A 81 5.02 16.03 11.73
N ALA A 82 5.60 14.93 12.18
CA ALA A 82 6.08 13.88 11.31
C ALA A 82 4.87 13.45 10.49
N GLU A 83 4.83 13.90 9.24
CA GLU A 83 3.71 13.68 8.35
C GLU A 83 3.60 12.17 8.20
N LYS A 84 2.60 11.57 8.85
CA LYS A 84 2.37 10.13 8.78
C LYS A 84 2.25 9.82 7.29
N ASN A 85 3.18 9.01 6.77
CA ASN A 85 3.28 8.75 5.35
C ASN A 85 2.13 7.86 4.90
N CYS A 86 0.98 8.48 4.65
CA CYS A 86 -0.23 7.81 4.22
C CYS A 86 -0.08 7.37 2.77
N PRO A 87 -0.30 6.08 2.45
CA PRO A 87 -0.30 5.61 1.07
C PRO A 87 -1.34 6.31 0.22
N VAL A 88 -2.49 6.65 0.81
CA VAL A 88 -3.58 7.40 0.18
C VAL A 88 -3.84 8.65 1.00
N SER A 89 -3.56 9.82 0.43
CA SER A 89 -3.81 11.13 1.05
C SER A 89 -4.21 12.15 0.00
N GLN A 90 -5.05 13.12 0.38
CA GLN A 90 -5.50 14.17 -0.54
C GLN A 90 -4.36 15.01 -1.14
N ALA A 91 -3.18 15.05 -0.49
CA ALA A 91 -2.02 15.77 -1.00
C ALA A 91 -1.32 15.06 -2.18
N LYS A 92 -1.44 13.72 -2.26
CA LYS A 92 -0.78 12.90 -3.31
C LYS A 92 -1.76 12.32 -4.33
N CYS A 93 -3.01 12.17 -3.92
CA CYS A 93 -4.07 11.57 -4.73
C CYS A 93 -4.66 12.56 -5.73
N PRO A 94 -5.25 12.06 -6.82
CA PRO A 94 -6.27 12.83 -7.53
C PRO A 94 -7.37 13.25 -6.57
N ASP A 95 -8.16 14.23 -7.00
CA ASP A 95 -9.43 14.52 -6.35
C ASP A 95 -10.27 13.24 -6.28
N LEU A 96 -10.34 12.65 -5.08
CA LEU A 96 -10.95 11.35 -4.86
C LEU A 96 -12.44 11.39 -5.22
N SER A 97 -13.09 12.56 -5.22
CA SER A 97 -14.48 12.69 -5.68
C SER A 97 -14.68 12.36 -7.16
N LYS A 98 -13.60 12.38 -7.96
CA LYS A 98 -13.64 12.02 -9.40
C LYS A 98 -13.37 10.55 -9.67
N VAL A 99 -12.70 9.87 -8.74
CA VAL A 99 -12.29 8.46 -8.88
C VAL A 99 -13.23 7.54 -8.10
N VAL A 100 -13.70 8.00 -6.94
CA VAL A 100 -14.65 7.29 -6.09
C VAL A 100 -16.05 7.40 -6.69
N GLN A 101 -16.73 6.26 -6.85
CA GLN A 101 -18.04 6.15 -7.46
C GLN A 101 -19.08 5.52 -6.53
N GLY A 102 -20.34 5.85 -6.79
CA GLY A 102 -21.49 5.26 -6.14
C GLY A 102 -21.57 5.62 -4.66
N LYS A 103 -21.82 4.61 -3.81
CA LYS A 103 -22.01 4.79 -2.36
C LYS A 103 -20.71 4.70 -1.55
N MET A 104 -19.56 4.64 -2.21
CA MET A 104 -18.27 4.57 -1.52
C MET A 104 -17.98 5.90 -0.82
N THR A 105 -17.49 5.81 0.41
CA THR A 105 -17.13 6.97 1.24
C THR A 105 -15.62 7.02 1.47
N VAL A 106 -15.10 8.23 1.68
CA VAL A 106 -13.70 8.47 2.03
C VAL A 106 -13.65 8.97 3.47
N GLU A 107 -13.11 8.17 4.36
CA GLU A 107 -12.96 8.49 5.78
C GLU A 107 -11.51 8.85 6.09
N LYS A 108 -11.29 9.67 7.12
CA LYS A 108 -9.93 10.05 7.56
C LYS A 108 -9.59 9.30 8.84
N VAL A 109 -8.76 8.26 8.73
CA VAL A 109 -8.31 7.44 9.86
C VAL A 109 -6.81 7.70 10.05
N ASP A 110 -6.43 8.18 11.23
CA ASP A 110 -5.06 8.61 11.57
C ASP A 110 -4.43 9.57 10.55
N GLY A 111 -5.24 10.45 9.96
CA GLY A 111 -4.78 11.38 8.93
C GLY A 111 -4.73 10.81 7.50
N CYS A 112 -4.89 9.50 7.33
CA CYS A 112 -4.91 8.84 6.04
C CYS A 112 -6.33 8.72 5.49
N ALA A 113 -6.47 8.79 4.16
CA ALA A 113 -7.76 8.57 3.51
C ALA A 113 -8.00 7.05 3.37
N VAL A 114 -9.04 6.55 4.02
CA VAL A 114 -9.47 5.15 3.97
C VAL A 114 -10.79 5.08 3.22
N LEU A 115 -10.84 4.24 2.19
CA LEU A 115 -12.06 4.02 1.42
C LEU A 115 -12.94 3.00 2.14
N THR A 116 -14.23 3.30 2.26
CA THR A 116 -15.22 2.45 2.93
C THR A 116 -16.43 2.20 2.05
N CYS A 117 -16.99 0.99 2.16
CA CYS A 117 -18.22 0.60 1.49
C CYS A 117 -19.35 0.46 2.52
N PRO A 118 -20.60 0.80 2.15
CA PRO A 118 -21.77 0.51 2.97
C PRO A 118 -21.90 -0.99 3.27
N GLU A 119 -22.63 -1.32 4.33
CA GLU A 119 -22.95 -2.71 4.67
C GLU A 119 -23.54 -3.48 3.47
N ASN A 120 -23.18 -4.76 3.36
CA ASN A 120 -23.61 -5.67 2.29
C ASN A 120 -23.20 -5.25 0.86
N THR A 121 -22.17 -4.40 0.74
CA THR A 121 -21.56 -4.07 -0.55
C THR A 121 -20.06 -4.35 -0.53
N PHE A 122 -19.51 -4.68 -1.69
CA PHE A 122 -18.09 -4.98 -1.89
C PHE A 122 -17.45 -3.96 -2.83
N PRO A 123 -16.19 -3.60 -2.59
CA PRO A 123 -15.49 -2.69 -3.48
C PRO A 123 -15.18 -3.36 -4.81
N TYR A 124 -15.40 -2.66 -5.91
CA TYR A 124 -14.90 -3.04 -7.23
C TYR A 124 -14.00 -1.93 -7.77
N VAL A 125 -13.04 -2.32 -8.61
CA VAL A 125 -12.05 -1.39 -9.17
C VAL A 125 -12.02 -1.53 -10.68
N LEU A 126 -12.00 -0.39 -11.38
CA LEU A 126 -11.69 -0.29 -12.79
C LEU A 126 -10.37 0.45 -12.96
N GLY A 127 -9.53 -0.04 -13.86
CA GLY A 127 -8.26 0.56 -14.18
C GLY A 127 -7.96 0.53 -15.67
N SER A 128 -6.95 1.29 -16.08
CA SER A 128 -6.50 1.37 -17.47
C SER A 128 -5.13 0.75 -17.63
N TYR A 129 -4.92 -0.06 -18.67
CA TYR A 129 -3.60 -0.55 -19.03
C TYR A 129 -2.65 0.58 -19.45
N GLU A 130 -3.19 1.69 -19.95
CA GLU A 130 -2.39 2.87 -20.26
C GLU A 130 -1.87 3.51 -18.97
N GLY A 131 -0.55 3.64 -18.86
CA GLY A 131 0.10 4.14 -17.64
C GLY A 131 0.25 3.10 -16.52
N SER A 132 -0.24 1.87 -16.72
CA SER A 132 0.01 0.74 -15.81
C SER A 132 1.30 -0.01 -16.15
N GLU A 133 1.88 -0.65 -15.14
CA GLU A 133 2.98 -1.63 -15.26
C GLU A 133 2.46 -3.05 -15.58
N LEU A 134 1.14 -3.19 -15.70
CA LEU A 134 0.47 -4.44 -16.03
C LEU A 134 0.70 -4.81 -17.50
N PRO A 135 0.89 -6.11 -17.81
CA PRO A 135 0.96 -6.57 -19.19
C PRO A 135 -0.37 -6.25 -19.88
N LYS A 136 -0.29 -5.70 -21.10
CA LYS A 136 -1.48 -5.42 -21.90
C LYS A 136 -2.21 -6.72 -22.23
N ALA A 137 -3.53 -6.65 -22.31
CA ALA A 137 -4.34 -7.76 -22.76
C ALA A 137 -4.12 -8.03 -24.26
N ASP A 138 -4.08 -9.31 -24.64
CA ASP A 138 -3.84 -9.73 -26.03
C ASP A 138 -4.92 -9.24 -27.00
N GLY A 139 -6.13 -8.96 -26.51
CA GLY A 139 -7.26 -8.46 -27.30
C GLY A 139 -7.24 -6.96 -27.57
N GLY A 140 -6.19 -6.24 -27.16
CA GLY A 140 -6.07 -4.79 -27.36
C GLY A 140 -6.97 -3.97 -26.43
N GLU A 141 -7.44 -4.56 -25.33
CA GLU A 141 -8.29 -3.85 -24.39
C GLU A 141 -7.55 -2.76 -23.65
N LYS A 142 -8.27 -1.64 -23.44
CA LYS A 142 -7.72 -0.45 -22.78
C LYS A 142 -7.86 -0.52 -21.28
N ASP A 143 -8.86 -1.24 -20.79
CA ASP A 143 -9.26 -1.26 -19.39
C ASP A 143 -9.28 -2.69 -18.84
N PHE A 144 -9.11 -2.77 -17.53
CA PHE A 144 -9.24 -3.99 -16.74
C PHE A 144 -10.12 -3.73 -15.52
N ARG A 145 -10.70 -4.80 -15.00
CA ARG A 145 -11.42 -4.80 -13.72
C ARG A 145 -10.67 -5.65 -12.71
N ILE A 146 -10.53 -5.16 -11.48
CA ILE A 146 -10.13 -6.01 -10.36
C ILE A 146 -11.44 -6.54 -9.73
N PRO A 147 -11.66 -7.86 -9.69
CA PRO A 147 -12.87 -8.44 -9.13
C PRO A 147 -13.05 -8.05 -7.66
N PRO A 148 -14.31 -7.83 -7.22
CA PRO A 148 -14.60 -7.61 -5.81
C PRO A 148 -14.28 -8.85 -4.97
N PRO A 149 -14.09 -8.70 -3.65
CA PRO A 149 -14.14 -9.82 -2.72
C PRO A 149 -15.45 -10.61 -2.87
N LEU A 150 -15.39 -11.93 -2.68
CA LEU A 150 -16.57 -12.82 -2.71
C LEU A 150 -17.38 -12.76 -1.42
N SER A 151 -16.75 -12.38 -0.31
CA SER A 151 -17.37 -12.29 1.01
C SER A 151 -16.58 -11.35 1.92
N MET A 152 -17.13 -11.01 3.08
CA MET A 152 -16.39 -10.27 4.12
C MET A 152 -15.19 -11.06 4.64
N ALA A 153 -15.26 -12.40 4.63
CA ALA A 153 -14.13 -13.25 4.98
C ALA A 153 -13.01 -13.18 3.93
N ASP A 154 -13.37 -13.03 2.65
CA ASP A 154 -12.42 -12.86 1.53
C ASP A 154 -11.69 -11.50 1.62
N LEU A 155 -12.36 -10.46 2.13
CA LEU A 155 -11.72 -9.18 2.47
C LEU A 155 -10.70 -9.32 3.61
N GLY A 156 -10.71 -10.42 4.37
CA GLY A 156 -9.71 -10.71 5.41
C GLY A 156 -9.71 -9.77 6.62
N GLY A 157 -10.76 -8.95 6.79
CA GLY A 157 -10.82 -7.93 7.84
C GLY A 157 -9.86 -6.75 7.66
N VAL A 158 -9.22 -6.62 6.49
CA VAL A 158 -8.36 -5.48 6.16
C VAL A 158 -9.16 -4.33 5.53
N THR A 159 -8.54 -3.15 5.42
CA THR A 159 -9.17 -2.02 4.73
C THR A 159 -9.19 -2.25 3.21
N ILE A 160 -10.07 -1.54 2.50
CA ILE A 160 -10.13 -1.59 1.03
C ILE A 160 -8.79 -1.16 0.41
N ASN A 161 -8.13 -0.18 1.05
CA ASN A 161 -6.80 0.27 0.64
C ASN A 161 -5.78 -0.86 0.71
N ASP A 162 -5.76 -1.61 1.82
CA ASP A 162 -4.80 -2.72 2.00
C ASP A 162 -5.13 -3.89 1.08
N TYR A 163 -6.42 -4.22 0.90
CA TYR A 163 -6.86 -5.33 0.06
C TYR A 163 -6.38 -5.20 -1.40
N TYR A 164 -6.43 -3.99 -1.97
CA TYR A 164 -5.93 -3.71 -3.32
C TYR A 164 -4.51 -3.11 -3.37
N GLY A 165 -3.88 -2.91 -2.21
CA GLY A 165 -2.59 -2.23 -2.11
C GLY A 165 -2.62 -0.83 -2.75
N LEU A 166 -3.64 -0.03 -2.41
CA LEU A 166 -3.88 1.29 -3.00
C LEU A 166 -2.82 2.29 -2.57
N THR A 167 -2.25 3.00 -3.53
CA THR A 167 -1.29 4.07 -3.30
C THR A 167 -1.56 5.25 -4.22
N CYS A 168 -1.27 6.45 -3.73
CA CYS A 168 -1.33 7.67 -4.51
C CYS A 168 0.07 8.23 -4.72
N GLU A 169 0.42 8.41 -5.99
CA GLU A 169 1.69 8.98 -6.41
C GLU A 169 1.44 9.88 -7.63
N ASN A 170 2.03 11.08 -7.64
CA ASN A 170 1.94 12.03 -8.75
C ASN A 170 0.50 12.31 -9.22
N ASN A 171 -0.45 12.48 -8.29
CA ASN A 171 -1.86 12.75 -8.60
C ASN A 171 -2.57 11.58 -9.33
N LEU A 172 -2.03 10.37 -9.21
CA LEU A 172 -2.61 9.14 -9.74
C LEU A 172 -2.90 8.16 -8.59
N LEU A 173 -4.06 7.50 -8.66
CA LEU A 173 -4.40 6.40 -7.76
C LEU A 173 -4.04 5.08 -8.45
N THR A 174 -3.26 4.23 -7.78
CA THR A 174 -2.84 2.93 -8.30
C THR A 174 -3.17 1.81 -7.33
N ALA A 175 -3.41 0.61 -7.86
CA ALA A 175 -3.46 -0.64 -7.10
C ALA A 175 -2.19 -1.45 -7.35
N SER A 176 -1.76 -2.22 -6.37
CA SER A 176 -0.57 -3.09 -6.46
C SER A 176 -0.83 -4.54 -6.06
N LEU A 177 -2.01 -4.83 -5.52
CA LEU A 177 -2.46 -6.18 -5.17
C LEU A 177 -3.71 -6.55 -5.97
N TYR A 178 -3.73 -7.80 -6.44
CA TYR A 178 -4.81 -8.36 -7.23
C TYR A 178 -5.24 -9.70 -6.62
N PRO A 179 -5.88 -9.71 -5.43
CA PRO A 179 -6.13 -10.96 -4.68
C PRO A 179 -6.89 -12.02 -5.49
N ARG A 180 -7.72 -11.58 -6.43
CA ARG A 180 -8.51 -12.43 -7.34
C ARG A 180 -8.12 -12.24 -8.80
N GLY A 181 -6.91 -11.75 -9.07
CA GLY A 181 -6.44 -11.41 -10.41
C GLY A 181 -7.13 -10.17 -11.00
N ILE A 182 -7.05 -10.04 -12.32
CA ILE A 182 -7.73 -9.00 -13.09
C ILE A 182 -8.52 -9.62 -14.25
N ASN A 183 -9.54 -8.90 -14.67
CA ASN A 183 -10.43 -9.26 -15.76
C ASN A 183 -10.16 -8.34 -16.96
N PRO A 184 -9.34 -8.76 -17.94
CA PRO A 184 -9.20 -8.03 -19.19
C PRO A 184 -10.56 -7.87 -19.87
N SER A 185 -10.77 -6.73 -20.53
CA SER A 185 -11.98 -6.43 -21.30
C SER A 185 -13.28 -6.32 -20.49
N LEU A 186 -13.21 -6.27 -19.15
CA LEU A 186 -14.38 -6.44 -18.29
C LEU A 186 -15.12 -7.78 -18.54
N LYS A 187 -14.45 -8.77 -19.15
CA LYS A 187 -14.95 -10.14 -19.36
C LYS A 187 -14.66 -10.98 -18.11
N ASN A 188 -15.28 -12.14 -17.98
CA ASN A 188 -15.09 -13.03 -16.83
C ASN A 188 -13.80 -13.87 -16.84
N ALA A 189 -12.97 -13.78 -17.88
CA ALA A 189 -11.66 -14.41 -17.87
C ALA A 189 -10.76 -13.67 -16.87
N THR A 190 -10.23 -14.38 -15.88
CA THR A 190 -9.34 -13.82 -14.87
C THR A 190 -7.90 -14.23 -15.16
N VAL A 191 -6.98 -13.27 -15.15
CA VAL A 191 -5.53 -13.49 -15.25
C VAL A 191 -4.84 -12.99 -13.98
N GLY A 192 -3.73 -13.60 -13.60
CA GLY A 192 -2.95 -13.17 -12.44
C GLY A 192 -3.57 -13.46 -11.07
N GLY A 193 -4.60 -14.32 -11.01
CA GLY A 193 -5.20 -14.78 -9.74
C GLY A 193 -4.27 -15.66 -8.90
N ASP A 194 -3.12 -16.04 -9.44
CA ASP A 194 -2.01 -16.71 -8.75
C ASP A 194 -1.05 -15.74 -8.05
N GLY A 195 -1.33 -14.42 -8.14
CA GLY A 195 -0.48 -13.37 -7.58
C GLY A 195 0.69 -12.94 -8.47
N SER A 196 0.82 -13.47 -9.69
CA SER A 196 1.89 -13.10 -10.64
C SER A 196 1.91 -11.62 -11.04
N LEU A 197 0.80 -10.90 -10.80
CA LEU A 197 0.68 -9.46 -11.04
C LEU A 197 0.98 -8.60 -9.79
N ASN A 198 1.06 -9.20 -8.61
CA ASN A 198 1.27 -8.45 -7.37
C ASN A 198 2.61 -7.69 -7.41
N GLY A 199 2.59 -6.45 -6.94
CA GLY A 199 3.72 -5.52 -6.96
C GLY A 199 3.81 -4.67 -8.24
N LYS A 200 3.09 -5.03 -9.32
CA LYS A 200 2.95 -4.16 -10.50
C LYS A 200 1.90 -3.09 -10.25
N LYS A 201 2.18 -1.84 -10.58
CA LYS A 201 1.21 -0.75 -10.42
C LYS A 201 0.16 -0.76 -11.53
N GLY A 202 -1.10 -0.88 -11.16
CA GLY A 202 -2.26 -0.69 -12.03
C GLY A 202 -2.89 0.67 -11.80
N LEU A 203 -2.94 1.52 -12.81
CA LEU A 203 -3.59 2.82 -12.77
C LEU A 203 -5.11 2.66 -12.67
N LEU A 204 -5.71 3.28 -11.66
CA LEU A 204 -7.15 3.21 -11.44
C LEU A 204 -7.86 4.38 -12.11
N THR A 205 -8.92 4.05 -12.84
CA THR A 205 -9.83 5.04 -13.44
C THR A 205 -11.03 5.27 -12.53
N SER A 206 -11.47 4.24 -11.80
CA SER A 206 -12.51 4.38 -10.79
C SER A 206 -12.51 3.26 -9.76
N ILE A 207 -13.07 3.56 -8.59
CA ILE A 207 -13.30 2.61 -7.52
C ILE A 207 -14.67 2.91 -6.91
N GLY A 208 -15.44 1.87 -6.60
CA GLY A 208 -16.78 2.05 -6.04
C GLY A 208 -17.26 0.82 -5.30
N CYS A 209 -18.47 0.90 -4.76
CA CYS A 209 -19.11 -0.22 -4.06
C CYS A 209 -20.28 -0.73 -4.89
N ALA A 210 -20.38 -2.04 -5.01
CA ALA A 210 -21.54 -2.72 -5.59
C ALA A 210 -22.05 -3.77 -4.60
N SER A 211 -23.36 -4.03 -4.61
CA SER A 211 -23.85 -5.26 -4.00
C SER A 211 -23.09 -6.43 -4.62
N ALA A 212 -22.81 -7.47 -3.84
CA ALA A 212 -22.24 -8.71 -4.38
C ALA A 212 -22.98 -9.05 -5.67
N PRO A 213 -22.27 -9.31 -6.78
CA PRO A 213 -22.96 -9.89 -7.90
C PRO A 213 -23.55 -11.21 -7.38
N ASP A 214 -24.87 -11.33 -7.34
CA ASP A 214 -25.46 -12.63 -7.67
C ASP A 214 -24.66 -13.11 -8.88
N HIS A 215 -24.14 -14.34 -8.83
CA HIS A 215 -23.18 -14.92 -9.79
C HIS A 215 -23.74 -15.06 -11.23
N SER A 216 -24.47 -14.08 -11.71
CA SER A 216 -25.15 -13.95 -13.00
C SER A 216 -24.59 -12.77 -13.79
N TYR A 217 -23.30 -12.84 -14.09
CA TYR A 217 -22.70 -12.18 -15.25
C TYR A 217 -21.74 -13.15 -15.92
#